data_AF-A0AA44GBR7-F1
#
_entry.id   AF-A0AA44GBR7-F1
#
_cell.length_a   1.000
_cell.length_b   1.000
_cell.length_c   1.000
_cell.angle_alpha   90.00
_cell.angle_beta   90.00
_cell.angle_gamma   90.00
#
_symmetry.space_group_name_H-M   'P 1'
#
loop_
_entity.id
_entity.type
_entity.pdbx_description
1 polymer ?
#
loop_
_entity_poly.entity_id
_entity_poly.type
_entity_poly.pdbx_seq_one_letter_code
_entity_poly.pdbx_strand_id
1 'polypeptide(L)'
;MNLKVKGLVLAAVAALVLNGCDSGSEQVDSVGKEMKKVLDQAGEDLGDIVKHSDATIEKKLENKFHLTHSDAVYVTEHNKAEADYVVNDVLVPVFADIKFKFSSTSTKTENTNATRVLGQIAFVLNSQEFQDRFDANPIPDACCSLGVDDAKMPPADFVAFKNVVNDRTQQWKDKTLLISIDGTNRHQAILGQPNLYLNKFEVQDTATLSSNAPLLLQRLTSAFGYSNDKAPDSIPYYVQLMTKQDGARKDDLFKKFFG
;
A
#
# COMPACT_ATOMS: atom_id res chain seq x y z
N MET A 1 -3.53 3.25 -28.61
CA MET A 1 -4.59 2.28 -28.98
C MET A 1 -3.94 1.05 -29.59
N ASN A 2 -4.02 -0.08 -28.90
CA ASN A 2 -3.29 -1.32 -29.21
C ASN A 2 -3.85 -2.01 -30.47
N LEU A 3 -2.97 -2.48 -31.37
CA LEU A 3 -3.34 -3.12 -32.65
C LEU A 3 -4.27 -4.34 -32.47
N LYS A 4 -4.17 -5.02 -31.32
CA LYS A 4 -5.03 -6.16 -30.97
C LYS A 4 -6.52 -5.78 -30.85
N VAL A 5 -6.81 -4.58 -30.35
CA VAL A 5 -8.19 -4.07 -30.17
C VAL A 5 -8.84 -3.76 -31.51
N LYS A 6 -8.06 -3.20 -32.46
CA LYS A 6 -8.55 -2.96 -33.83
C LYS A 6 -8.84 -4.27 -34.56
N GLY A 7 -8.02 -5.30 -34.35
CA GLY A 7 -8.22 -6.62 -34.97
C GLY A 7 -9.48 -7.34 -34.49
N LEU A 8 -9.78 -7.28 -33.19
CA LEU A 8 -10.93 -7.97 -32.60
C LEU A 8 -12.27 -7.35 -33.02
N VAL A 9 -12.36 -6.01 -33.01
CA VAL A 9 -13.55 -5.28 -33.46
C VAL A 9 -13.79 -5.50 -34.95
N LEU A 10 -12.73 -5.53 -35.76
CA LEU A 10 -12.85 -5.77 -37.20
C LEU A 10 -13.31 -7.20 -37.51
N ALA A 11 -12.85 -8.19 -36.74
CA ALA A 11 -13.29 -9.59 -36.88
C ALA A 11 -14.76 -9.77 -36.50
N ALA A 12 -15.23 -9.11 -35.43
CA ALA A 12 -16.62 -9.15 -35.00
C ALA A 12 -17.57 -8.49 -36.02
N VAL A 13 -17.17 -7.34 -36.59
CA VAL A 13 -17.95 -6.66 -37.63
C VAL A 13 -17.96 -7.47 -38.95
N ALA A 14 -16.85 -8.11 -39.31
CA ALA A 14 -16.79 -8.98 -40.49
C ALA A 14 -17.70 -10.21 -40.37
N ALA A 15 -17.81 -10.81 -39.18
CA ALA A 15 -18.69 -11.96 -38.93
C ALA A 15 -20.19 -11.60 -39.04
N LEU A 16 -20.58 -10.38 -38.65
CA LEU A 16 -21.95 -9.85 -38.82
C LEU A 16 -22.33 -9.68 -40.29
N VAL A 17 -21.42 -9.12 -41.10
CA VAL A 17 -21.67 -8.87 -42.53
C VAL A 17 -21.73 -10.17 -43.33
N LEU A 18 -20.94 -11.18 -42.95
CA LEU A 18 -20.90 -12.47 -43.64
C LEU A 18 -22.10 -13.39 -43.30
N ASN A 19 -22.64 -13.33 -42.07
CA ASN A 19 -23.77 -14.18 -41.66
C ASN A 19 -25.15 -13.55 -41.86
N GLY A 20 -25.24 -12.23 -42.05
CA GLY A 20 -26.51 -11.53 -42.31
C GLY A 20 -27.11 -11.74 -43.70
N CYS A 21 -26.47 -12.54 -44.57
CA CYS A 21 -26.86 -12.63 -45.97
C CYS A 21 -27.81 -13.80 -46.33
N ASP A 22 -28.04 -14.81 -45.47
CA ASP A 22 -28.94 -15.93 -45.88
C ASP A 22 -29.49 -16.89 -44.80
N SER A 23 -29.82 -16.47 -43.57
CA SER A 23 -30.30 -17.44 -42.56
C SER A 23 -31.50 -17.02 -41.73
N GLY A 24 -32.43 -17.96 -41.57
CA GLY A 24 -33.69 -17.82 -40.81
C GLY A 24 -33.49 -17.43 -39.34
N SER A 25 -34.57 -16.88 -38.76
CA SER A 25 -34.58 -16.19 -37.46
C SER A 25 -33.96 -16.97 -36.27
N GLU A 26 -33.94 -18.30 -36.31
CA GLU A 26 -33.33 -19.11 -35.24
C GLU A 26 -31.80 -19.13 -35.27
N GLN A 27 -31.16 -19.04 -36.45
CA GLN A 27 -29.70 -18.93 -36.55
C GLN A 27 -29.22 -17.55 -36.12
N VAL A 28 -30.02 -16.51 -36.36
CA VAL A 28 -29.73 -15.13 -35.93
C VAL A 28 -29.74 -15.02 -34.40
N ASP A 29 -30.68 -15.68 -33.71
CA ASP A 29 -30.74 -15.69 -32.24
C ASP A 29 -29.58 -16.46 -31.59
N SER A 30 -29.16 -17.58 -32.20
CA SER A 30 -27.99 -18.34 -31.73
C SER A 30 -26.69 -17.54 -31.91
N VAL A 31 -26.53 -16.88 -33.05
CA VAL A 31 -25.36 -16.02 -33.32
C VAL A 31 -25.38 -14.79 -32.41
N GLY A 32 -26.54 -14.19 -32.17
CA GLY A 32 -26.70 -13.05 -31.27
C GLY A 32 -26.30 -13.36 -29.82
N LYS A 33 -26.65 -14.55 -29.31
CA LYS A 33 -26.23 -15.00 -27.97
C LYS A 33 -24.73 -15.22 -27.88
N GLU A 34 -24.13 -15.89 -28.86
CA GLU A 34 -22.70 -16.15 -28.84
C GLU A 34 -21.88 -14.87 -29.02
N MET A 35 -22.37 -13.93 -29.84
CA MET A 35 -21.74 -12.62 -30.01
C MET A 35 -21.85 -11.75 -28.74
N LYS A 36 -22.97 -11.81 -28.03
CA LYS A 36 -23.11 -11.14 -26.72
C LYS A 36 -22.08 -11.70 -25.73
N LYS A 37 -21.94 -13.02 -25.65
CA LYS A 37 -20.95 -13.67 -24.78
C LYS A 37 -19.51 -13.26 -25.11
N VAL A 38 -19.17 -13.18 -26.40
CA VAL A 38 -17.84 -12.70 -26.85
C VAL A 38 -17.63 -11.22 -26.51
N LEU A 39 -18.65 -10.37 -26.64
CA LEU A 39 -18.57 -8.96 -26.27
C LEU A 39 -18.46 -8.76 -24.76
N ASP A 40 -19.21 -9.54 -23.96
CA ASP A 40 -19.14 -9.51 -22.51
C ASP A 40 -17.73 -9.95 -22.04
N GLN A 41 -17.20 -11.05 -22.59
CA GLN A 41 -15.83 -11.52 -22.31
C GLN A 41 -14.77 -10.49 -22.73
N ALA A 42 -14.88 -9.90 -23.92
CA ALA A 42 -13.96 -8.86 -24.37
C ALA A 42 -14.04 -7.58 -23.52
N GLY A 43 -15.22 -7.27 -22.99
CA GLY A 43 -15.45 -6.19 -22.05
C GLY A 43 -14.79 -6.44 -20.70
N GLU A 44 -14.88 -7.66 -20.18
CA GLU A 44 -14.16 -8.11 -18.98
C GLU A 44 -12.64 -8.06 -19.19
N ASP A 45 -12.14 -8.63 -20.29
CA ASP A 45 -10.71 -8.63 -20.62
C ASP A 45 -10.16 -7.19 -20.77
N LEU A 46 -10.91 -6.29 -21.41
CA LEU A 46 -10.55 -4.88 -21.50
C LEU A 46 -10.60 -4.18 -20.14
N GLY A 47 -11.60 -4.48 -19.32
CA GLY A 47 -11.71 -3.99 -17.96
C GLY A 47 -10.50 -4.39 -17.11
N ASP A 48 -10.04 -5.63 -17.25
CA ASP A 48 -8.86 -6.14 -16.55
C ASP A 48 -7.56 -5.54 -17.09
N ILE A 49 -7.41 -5.39 -18.40
CA ILE A 49 -6.24 -4.70 -18.99
C ILE A 49 -6.15 -3.25 -18.48
N VAL A 50 -7.27 -2.54 -18.39
CA VAL A 50 -7.29 -1.16 -17.89
C VAL A 50 -6.94 -1.12 -16.40
N LYS A 51 -7.55 -2.00 -15.58
CA LYS A 51 -7.30 -2.08 -14.13
C LYS A 51 -5.84 -2.40 -13.79
N HIS A 52 -5.18 -3.22 -14.59
CA HIS A 52 -3.78 -3.67 -14.40
C HIS A 52 -2.78 -2.90 -15.27
N SER A 53 -3.20 -1.81 -15.90
CA SER A 53 -2.28 -0.91 -16.60
C SER A 53 -1.40 -0.17 -15.59
N ASP A 54 -0.12 -0.02 -15.91
CA ASP A 54 0.86 0.64 -15.02
C ASP A 54 0.40 2.03 -14.57
N ALA A 55 -0.12 2.83 -15.50
CA ALA A 55 -0.68 4.15 -15.19
C ALA A 55 -1.87 4.13 -14.22
N THR A 56 -2.69 3.08 -14.22
CA THR A 56 -3.80 2.94 -13.26
C THR A 56 -3.30 2.50 -11.90
N ILE A 57 -2.32 1.59 -11.86
CA ILE A 57 -1.66 1.12 -10.65
C ILE A 57 -0.93 2.30 -9.98
N GLU A 58 -0.10 3.02 -10.72
CA GLU A 58 0.62 4.22 -10.27
C GLU A 58 -0.33 5.25 -9.65
N LYS A 59 -1.42 5.57 -10.34
CA LYS A 59 -2.39 6.55 -9.83
C LYS A 59 -3.08 6.09 -8.54
N LYS A 60 -3.34 4.79 -8.39
CA LYS A 60 -3.89 4.25 -7.13
C LYS A 60 -2.84 4.29 -6.01
N LEU A 61 -1.58 3.96 -6.31
CA LEU A 61 -0.46 4.07 -5.38
C LEU A 61 -0.26 5.51 -4.89
N GLU A 62 -0.33 6.50 -5.78
CA GLU A 62 -0.25 7.91 -5.43
C GLU A 62 -1.40 8.36 -4.52
N ASN A 63 -2.64 8.02 -4.88
CA ASN A 63 -3.82 8.54 -4.17
C ASN A 63 -4.08 7.84 -2.84
N LYS A 64 -3.91 6.51 -2.79
CA LYS A 64 -4.28 5.68 -1.64
C LYS A 64 -3.13 5.47 -0.66
N PHE A 65 -1.90 5.40 -1.18
CA PHE A 65 -0.69 5.12 -0.41
C PHE A 65 0.26 6.30 -0.37
N HIS A 66 -0.08 7.47 -0.94
CA HIS A 66 0.74 8.68 -0.89
C HIS A 66 2.16 8.53 -1.48
N LEU A 67 2.37 7.54 -2.34
CA LEU A 67 3.62 7.44 -3.10
C LEU A 67 3.77 8.67 -3.99
N THR A 68 4.99 9.19 -4.10
CA THR A 68 5.27 10.20 -5.13
C THR A 68 5.18 9.55 -6.51
N HIS A 69 4.92 10.34 -7.55
CA HIS A 69 4.86 9.82 -8.91
C HIS A 69 6.13 9.02 -9.29
N SER A 70 7.31 9.52 -8.93
CA SER A 70 8.58 8.82 -9.18
C SER A 70 8.69 7.49 -8.42
N ASP A 71 8.22 7.42 -7.18
CA ASP A 71 8.26 6.16 -6.42
C ASP A 71 7.20 5.17 -6.94
N ALA A 72 6.04 5.67 -7.41
CA ALA A 72 4.98 4.88 -8.01
C ALA A 72 5.43 4.24 -9.34
N VAL A 73 6.08 5.01 -10.22
CA VAL A 73 6.69 4.50 -11.46
C VAL A 73 7.78 3.48 -11.14
N TYR A 74 8.62 3.76 -10.14
CA TYR A 74 9.68 2.83 -9.74
C TYR A 74 9.13 1.47 -9.27
N VAL A 75 8.08 1.43 -8.43
CA VAL A 75 7.49 0.14 -8.02
C VAL A 75 6.84 -0.58 -9.19
N THR A 76 6.16 0.10 -10.11
CA THR A 76 5.51 -0.56 -11.24
C THR A 76 6.52 -1.11 -12.24
N GLU A 77 7.66 -0.44 -12.43
CA GLU A 77 8.74 -0.91 -13.32
C GLU A 77 9.56 -2.04 -12.70
N HIS A 78 9.89 -1.96 -11.40
CA HIS A 78 10.86 -2.87 -10.78
C HIS A 78 10.27 -3.91 -9.84
N ASN A 79 9.04 -3.71 -9.35
CA ASN A 79 8.37 -4.60 -8.41
C ASN A 79 6.87 -4.76 -8.77
N LYS A 80 6.58 -4.95 -10.07
CA LYS A 80 5.20 -4.97 -10.61
C LYS A 80 4.25 -5.88 -9.85
N ALA A 81 4.67 -7.10 -9.51
CA ALA A 81 3.82 -8.06 -8.79
C ALA A 81 3.36 -7.53 -7.43
N GLU A 82 4.23 -6.83 -6.71
CA GLU A 82 3.93 -6.24 -5.41
C GLU A 82 3.06 -4.99 -5.58
N ALA A 83 3.31 -4.18 -6.60
CA ALA A 83 2.45 -3.04 -6.95
C ALA A 83 1.03 -3.50 -7.31
N ASP A 84 0.90 -4.56 -8.10
CA ASP A 84 -0.38 -5.18 -8.46
C ASP A 84 -1.10 -5.74 -7.22
N TYR A 85 -0.39 -6.49 -6.37
CA TYR A 85 -0.94 -7.06 -5.13
C TYR A 85 -1.47 -5.97 -4.18
N VAL A 86 -0.64 -4.98 -3.85
CA VAL A 86 -0.99 -3.87 -2.95
C VAL A 86 -2.24 -3.12 -3.43
N VAL A 87 -2.39 -2.98 -4.74
CA VAL A 87 -3.43 -2.15 -5.36
C VAL A 87 -4.74 -2.91 -5.60
N ASN A 88 -4.67 -4.20 -5.94
CA ASN A 88 -5.83 -4.96 -6.39
C ASN A 88 -6.26 -6.06 -5.42
N ASP A 89 -5.34 -6.64 -4.66
CA ASP A 89 -5.61 -7.82 -3.83
C ASP A 89 -5.75 -7.47 -2.33
N VAL A 90 -5.14 -6.37 -1.89
CA VAL A 90 -5.27 -5.92 -0.49
C VAL A 90 -6.62 -5.23 -0.26
N LEU A 91 -7.58 -5.99 0.26
CA LEU A 91 -8.95 -5.51 0.53
C LEU A 91 -9.02 -4.37 1.55
N VAL A 92 -8.22 -4.45 2.62
CA VAL A 92 -8.20 -3.45 3.70
C VAL A 92 -6.75 -3.09 4.02
N PRO A 93 -6.14 -2.16 3.27
CA PRO A 93 -4.75 -1.83 3.45
C PRO A 93 -4.50 -1.04 4.74
N VAL A 94 -3.39 -1.36 5.38
CA VAL A 94 -2.87 -0.68 6.56
C VAL A 94 -2.36 0.70 6.16
N PHE A 95 -2.64 1.71 6.97
CA PHE A 95 -2.07 3.05 6.77
C PHE A 95 -2.37 3.68 5.40
N ALA A 96 -3.45 3.24 4.75
CA ALA A 96 -3.94 3.77 3.48
C ALA A 96 -5.09 4.76 3.71
N ASP A 97 -5.29 5.67 2.77
CA ASP A 97 -6.34 6.70 2.80
C ASP A 97 -6.28 7.59 4.06
N ILE A 98 -5.08 7.79 4.62
CA ILE A 98 -4.87 8.63 5.81
C ILE A 98 -4.57 10.06 5.40
N LYS A 99 -5.25 11.00 6.03
CA LYS A 99 -4.99 12.43 5.79
C LYS A 99 -3.83 12.88 6.65
N PHE A 100 -2.74 13.32 6.03
CA PHE A 100 -1.63 13.94 6.74
C PHE A 100 -1.90 15.42 6.99
N LYS A 101 -1.91 15.80 8.27
CA LYS A 101 -2.02 17.20 8.68
C LYS A 101 -0.75 17.63 9.41
N PHE A 102 0.07 18.38 8.70
CA PHE A 102 1.33 18.90 9.23
C PHE A 102 1.10 20.13 10.13
N SER A 103 1.96 20.29 11.14
CA SER A 103 1.99 21.48 11.99
C SER A 103 2.35 22.74 11.17
N SER A 104 1.95 23.91 11.63
CA SER A 104 2.27 25.18 10.95
C SER A 104 3.75 25.55 10.98
N THR A 105 4.55 24.85 11.79
CA THR A 105 5.98 25.10 12.00
C THR A 105 6.87 24.35 11.01
N SER A 106 6.33 23.40 10.25
CA SER A 106 7.08 22.64 9.27
C SER A 106 7.09 23.32 7.90
N THR A 107 8.22 23.20 7.21
CA THR A 107 8.42 23.75 5.86
C THR A 107 7.74 22.86 4.81
N LYS A 108 7.48 23.43 3.63
CA LYS A 108 6.94 22.68 2.48
C LYS A 108 7.82 21.48 2.11
N THR A 109 9.15 21.67 2.16
CA THR A 109 10.12 20.60 1.86
C THR A 109 10.04 19.47 2.89
N GLU A 110 10.04 19.80 4.18
CA GLU A 110 9.90 18.80 5.25
C GLU A 110 8.58 18.01 5.12
N ASN A 111 7.47 18.69 4.81
CA ASN A 111 6.17 18.05 4.62
C ASN A 111 6.18 17.10 3.40
N THR A 112 6.83 17.51 2.31
CA THR A 112 6.97 16.71 1.10
C THR A 112 7.77 15.45 1.38
N ASN A 113 8.91 15.57 2.05
CA ASN A 113 9.76 14.44 2.40
C ASN A 113 9.08 13.49 3.39
N ALA A 114 8.44 14.03 4.43
CA ALA A 114 7.68 13.23 5.38
C ALA A 114 6.54 12.46 4.70
N THR A 115 5.80 13.10 3.80
CA THR A 115 4.75 12.45 3.00
C THR A 115 5.31 11.32 2.16
N ARG A 116 6.44 11.56 1.47
CA ARG A 116 7.13 10.56 0.67
C ARG A 116 7.54 9.35 1.51
N VAL A 117 8.14 9.56 2.69
CA VAL A 117 8.55 8.47 3.59
C VAL A 117 7.36 7.65 4.07
N LEU A 118 6.32 8.34 4.53
CA LEU A 118 5.11 7.71 5.04
C LEU A 118 4.39 6.91 3.96
N GLY A 119 4.40 7.40 2.71
CA GLY A 119 3.81 6.68 1.60
C GLY A 119 4.59 5.43 1.20
N GLN A 120 5.92 5.47 1.26
CA GLN A 120 6.74 4.27 1.07
C GLN A 120 6.52 3.25 2.19
N ILE A 121 6.45 3.69 3.45
CA ILE A 121 6.07 2.82 4.59
C ILE A 121 4.69 2.20 4.34
N ALA A 122 3.70 3.00 3.88
CA ALA A 122 2.36 2.49 3.58
C ALA A 122 2.38 1.42 2.50
N PHE A 123 3.08 1.65 1.38
CA PHE A 123 3.23 0.65 0.32
C PHE A 123 3.82 -0.65 0.85
N VAL A 124 4.93 -0.53 1.56
CA VAL A 124 5.72 -1.65 2.03
C VAL A 124 4.98 -2.47 3.11
N LEU A 125 4.27 -1.82 4.04
CA LEU A 125 3.45 -2.53 5.03
C LEU A 125 2.33 -3.37 4.39
N ASN A 126 1.94 -3.07 3.15
CA ASN A 126 0.88 -3.78 2.44
C ASN A 126 1.40 -4.75 1.38
N SER A 127 2.72 -4.89 1.23
CA SER A 127 3.29 -5.82 0.26
C SER A 127 3.11 -7.27 0.71
N GLN A 128 3.08 -8.19 -0.25
CA GLN A 128 3.03 -9.63 0.02
C GLN A 128 4.31 -10.04 0.76
N GLU A 129 5.47 -9.52 0.33
CA GLU A 129 6.74 -9.78 1.00
C GLU A 129 6.75 -9.40 2.49
N PHE A 130 6.13 -8.28 2.89
CA PHE A 130 6.07 -7.89 4.30
C PHE A 130 5.14 -8.82 5.09
N GLN A 131 3.97 -9.15 4.53
CA GLN A 131 3.04 -10.09 5.14
C GLN A 131 3.71 -11.44 5.40
N ASP A 132 4.35 -12.03 4.39
CA ASP A 132 5.03 -13.32 4.50
C ASP A 132 6.10 -13.32 5.60
N ARG A 133 6.83 -12.20 5.75
CA ARG A 133 7.84 -12.04 6.80
C ARG A 133 7.26 -11.90 8.18
N PHE A 134 6.18 -11.14 8.31
CA PHE A 134 5.49 -10.97 9.58
C PHE A 134 4.97 -12.32 10.07
N ASP A 135 4.32 -13.08 9.19
CA ASP A 135 3.75 -14.39 9.51
C ASP A 135 4.84 -15.46 9.76
N ALA A 136 5.99 -15.37 9.08
CA ALA A 136 7.12 -16.27 9.30
C ALA A 136 7.89 -15.99 10.61
N ASN A 137 7.69 -14.83 11.23
CA ASN A 137 8.37 -14.42 12.46
C ASN A 137 7.35 -14.09 13.56
N PRO A 138 6.64 -15.11 14.08
CA PRO A 138 5.58 -14.90 15.06
C PRO A 138 6.12 -14.21 16.31
N ILE A 139 5.38 -13.21 16.78
CA ILE A 139 5.75 -12.43 17.94
C ILE A 139 5.46 -13.27 19.20
N PRO A 140 6.44 -13.51 20.08
CA PRO A 140 6.20 -14.36 21.24
C PRO A 140 5.20 -13.74 22.23
N ASP A 141 4.23 -14.52 22.70
CA ASP A 141 3.19 -14.09 23.66
C ASP A 141 3.75 -13.43 24.93
N ALA A 142 4.93 -13.90 25.37
CA ALA A 142 5.59 -13.42 26.58
C ALA A 142 6.46 -12.15 26.36
N CYS A 143 6.61 -11.68 25.12
CA CYS A 143 7.73 -10.81 24.71
C CYS A 143 7.33 -9.39 24.30
N CYS A 144 6.27 -8.80 24.89
CA CYS A 144 5.87 -7.45 24.50
C CYS A 144 5.44 -6.58 25.68
N SER A 145 5.97 -5.34 25.75
CA SER A 145 5.23 -4.25 26.37
C SER A 145 3.89 -4.09 25.65
N LEU A 146 2.81 -4.35 26.38
CA LEU A 146 1.46 -4.28 25.84
C LEU A 146 1.03 -2.82 25.65
N GLY A 147 0.30 -2.59 24.59
CA GLY A 147 -0.25 -1.30 24.22
C GLY A 147 -1.53 -0.94 24.97
N VAL A 148 -2.27 -0.01 24.39
CA VAL A 148 -3.63 0.38 24.84
C VAL A 148 -4.70 -0.19 23.92
N ASP A 149 -5.91 -0.31 24.45
CA ASP A 149 -7.10 -0.88 23.80
C ASP A 149 -6.80 -2.21 23.07
N ASP A 150 -7.00 -2.29 21.75
CA ASP A 150 -6.83 -3.51 20.97
C ASP A 150 -5.35 -3.90 20.76
N ALA A 151 -4.41 -2.98 21.05
CA ALA A 151 -2.97 -3.24 21.04
C ALA A 151 -2.45 -3.84 22.36
N LYS A 152 -3.35 -4.28 23.26
CA LYS A 152 -3.01 -4.94 24.53
C LYS A 152 -2.54 -6.39 24.38
N MET A 153 -2.60 -6.97 23.19
CA MET A 153 -2.12 -8.32 22.94
C MET A 153 -1.16 -8.31 21.75
N PRO A 154 -0.12 -9.17 21.75
CA PRO A 154 0.64 -9.45 20.54
C PRO A 154 -0.29 -9.96 19.43
N PRO A 155 -0.21 -9.44 18.20
CA PRO A 155 -0.96 -9.99 17.08
C PRO A 155 -0.42 -11.37 16.73
N ALA A 156 -1.33 -12.33 16.52
CA ALA A 156 -0.97 -13.71 16.17
C ALA A 156 -0.38 -13.84 14.76
N ASP A 157 -0.80 -12.96 13.85
CA ASP A 157 -0.40 -12.91 12.44
C ASP A 157 -0.55 -11.47 11.89
N PHE A 158 -0.18 -11.27 10.63
CA PHE A 158 -0.29 -9.98 9.96
C PHE A 158 -1.74 -9.49 9.85
N VAL A 159 -2.71 -10.41 9.71
CA VAL A 159 -4.13 -10.07 9.63
C VAL A 159 -4.61 -9.46 10.95
N ALA A 160 -4.23 -10.04 12.09
CA ALA A 160 -4.51 -9.52 13.42
C ALA A 160 -3.85 -8.15 13.64
N PHE A 161 -2.58 -8.00 13.23
CA PHE A 161 -1.87 -6.72 13.29
C PHE A 161 -2.62 -5.63 12.48
N LYS A 162 -2.97 -5.96 11.24
CA LYS A 162 -3.71 -5.07 10.33
C LYS A 162 -5.06 -4.67 10.89
N ASN A 163 -5.80 -5.58 11.51
CA ASN A 163 -7.08 -5.27 12.13
C ASN A 163 -6.93 -4.24 13.24
N VAL A 164 -5.96 -4.41 14.15
CA VAL A 164 -5.67 -3.44 15.22
C VAL A 164 -5.35 -2.05 14.65
N VAL A 165 -4.50 -1.98 13.61
CA VAL A 165 -4.14 -0.70 13.00
C VAL A 165 -5.34 -0.04 12.31
N ASN A 166 -6.13 -0.80 11.56
CA ASN A 166 -7.27 -0.27 10.83
C ASN A 166 -8.39 0.16 11.76
N ASP A 167 -8.74 -0.66 12.76
CA ASP A 167 -9.76 -0.32 13.76
C ASP A 167 -9.38 0.96 14.50
N ARG A 168 -8.11 1.11 14.88
CA ARG A 168 -7.63 2.38 15.44
C ARG A 168 -7.76 3.55 14.48
N THR A 169 -7.35 3.36 13.22
CA THR A 169 -7.41 4.41 12.20
C THR A 169 -8.84 4.90 11.98
N GLN A 170 -9.84 4.01 12.05
CA GLN A 170 -11.26 4.38 11.91
C GLN A 170 -11.78 5.21 13.09
N GLN A 171 -11.19 5.07 14.28
CA GLN A 171 -11.54 5.89 15.45
C GLN A 171 -10.99 7.32 15.34
N TRP A 172 -10.02 7.56 14.46
CA TRP A 172 -9.46 8.89 14.26
C TRP A 172 -10.43 9.80 13.50
N LYS A 173 -10.53 11.05 13.95
CA LYS A 173 -11.35 12.05 13.25
C LYS A 173 -10.90 12.20 11.80
N ASP A 174 -11.81 11.90 10.88
CA ASP A 174 -11.59 11.95 9.44
C ASP A 174 -10.36 11.17 8.94
N LYS A 175 -9.94 10.12 9.68
CA LYS A 175 -8.69 9.37 9.43
C LYS A 175 -7.45 10.28 9.31
N THR A 176 -7.38 11.32 10.12
CA THR A 176 -6.31 12.32 10.04
C THR A 176 -5.18 11.99 11.02
N LEU A 177 -3.95 11.88 10.53
CA LEU A 177 -2.73 11.83 11.33
C LEU A 177 -2.13 13.23 11.45
N LEU A 178 -1.95 13.71 12.68
CA LEU A 178 -1.28 14.97 12.99
C LEU A 178 0.23 14.75 12.99
N ILE A 179 0.97 15.51 12.19
CA ILE A 179 2.42 15.36 12.07
C ILE A 179 3.09 16.65 12.52
N SER A 180 3.90 16.56 13.56
CA SER A 180 4.75 17.66 14.01
C SER A 180 6.20 17.36 13.63
N ILE A 181 6.82 18.26 12.88
CA ILE A 181 8.24 18.15 12.51
C ILE A 181 8.99 19.24 13.27
N ASP A 182 9.90 18.84 14.16
CA ASP A 182 10.68 19.77 14.94
C ASP A 182 12.16 19.35 15.06
N GLY A 183 13.00 20.26 15.58
CA GLY A 183 14.42 20.00 15.81
C GLY A 183 14.72 19.54 17.24
N THR A 184 13.70 19.23 18.03
CA THR A 184 13.84 18.84 19.43
C THR A 184 13.82 17.33 19.58
N ASN A 185 14.29 16.80 20.71
CA ASN A 185 14.33 15.36 20.97
C ASN A 185 12.97 14.74 21.38
N ARG A 186 11.85 15.39 21.05
CA ARG A 186 10.51 14.89 21.38
C ARG A 186 10.05 13.89 20.32
N HIS A 187 10.64 12.71 20.34
CA HIS A 187 10.53 11.68 19.30
C HIS A 187 9.38 10.68 19.51
N GLN A 188 8.41 10.98 20.36
CA GLN A 188 7.43 9.98 20.80
C GLN A 188 6.03 10.33 20.34
N ALA A 189 5.45 9.48 19.51
CA ALA A 189 4.00 9.44 19.33
C ALA A 189 3.33 9.18 20.68
N ILE A 190 2.17 9.82 20.90
CA ILE A 190 1.38 9.56 22.11
C ILE A 190 0.64 8.25 21.86
N LEU A 191 0.74 7.34 22.82
CA LEU A 191 0.21 6.00 22.69
C LEU A 191 -1.29 6.01 22.37
N GLY A 192 -1.66 5.42 21.24
CA GLY A 192 -3.04 5.30 20.76
C GLY A 192 -3.65 6.58 20.18
N GLN A 193 -2.88 7.65 20.03
CA GLN A 193 -3.35 8.92 19.49
C GLN A 193 -2.85 9.16 18.07
N PRO A 194 -3.63 9.86 17.22
CA PRO A 194 -3.27 10.14 15.82
C PRO A 194 -2.24 11.26 15.71
N ASN A 195 -1.10 11.12 16.38
CA ASN A 195 -0.01 12.08 16.30
C ASN A 195 1.34 11.41 16.14
N LEU A 196 2.15 12.01 15.27
CA LEU A 196 3.51 11.58 14.97
C LEU A 196 4.44 12.79 15.11
N TYR A 197 5.50 12.61 15.91
CA TYR A 197 6.54 13.62 16.07
C TYR A 197 7.81 13.15 15.38
N LEU A 198 8.29 13.97 14.45
CA LEU A 198 9.41 13.68 13.58
C LEU A 198 10.53 14.68 13.83
N ASN A 199 11.76 14.19 13.84
CA ASN A 199 12.91 15.07 13.77
C ASN A 199 13.13 15.52 12.32
N LYS A 200 13.51 16.79 12.14
CA LYS A 200 14.00 17.31 10.85
C LYS A 200 15.05 16.40 10.19
N PHE A 201 15.97 15.80 10.96
CA PHE A 201 16.99 14.88 10.44
C PHE A 201 16.41 13.61 9.80
N GLU A 202 15.24 13.16 10.24
CA GLU A 202 14.64 11.89 9.78
C GLU A 202 13.88 12.03 8.47
N VAL A 203 13.53 13.27 8.13
CA VAL A 203 12.80 13.66 6.91
C VAL A 203 13.69 14.51 5.98
N GLN A 204 15.02 14.40 6.12
CA GLN A 204 15.94 15.05 5.19
C GLN A 204 15.84 14.43 3.80
N ASP A 205 15.99 15.29 2.79
CA ASP A 205 16.00 14.86 1.41
C ASP A 205 17.26 14.03 1.15
N THR A 206 17.06 12.84 0.59
CA THR A 206 18.09 11.83 0.35
C THR A 206 17.79 11.15 -0.98
N ALA A 207 18.84 10.76 -1.71
CA ALA A 207 18.70 10.16 -3.05
C ALA A 207 17.91 8.83 -3.00
N THR A 208 18.12 8.05 -1.94
CA THR A 208 17.24 6.96 -1.50
C THR A 208 16.61 7.36 -0.18
N LEU A 209 15.40 6.93 0.08
CA LEU A 209 14.63 7.51 1.16
C LEU A 209 15.07 6.97 2.53
N SER A 210 15.52 7.88 3.39
CA SER A 210 15.85 7.77 4.83
C SER A 210 16.06 6.36 5.41
N SER A 211 17.31 6.08 5.80
CA SER A 211 17.70 4.98 6.70
C SER A 211 16.92 4.95 8.03
N ASN A 212 16.17 6.01 8.34
CA ASN A 212 15.31 6.11 9.50
C ASN A 212 13.89 5.58 9.27
N ALA A 213 13.50 5.13 8.07
CA ALA A 213 12.16 4.59 7.83
C ALA A 213 11.73 3.48 8.81
N PRO A 214 12.60 2.51 9.19
CA PRO A 214 12.27 1.55 10.24
C PRO A 214 11.99 2.21 11.61
N LEU A 215 12.75 3.24 11.97
CA LEU A 215 12.55 4.01 13.20
C LEU A 215 11.25 4.83 13.16
N LEU A 216 10.92 5.39 12.00
CA LEU A 216 9.67 6.10 11.77
C LEU A 216 8.47 5.16 11.87
N LEU A 217 8.59 3.96 11.32
CA LEU A 217 7.59 2.90 11.46
C LEU A 217 7.42 2.47 12.91
N GLN A 218 8.52 2.29 13.66
CA GLN A 218 8.47 2.04 15.10
C GLN A 218 7.65 3.11 15.83
N ARG A 219 7.81 4.39 15.51
CA ARG A 219 7.03 5.46 16.15
C ARG A 219 5.59 5.49 15.68
N LEU A 220 5.35 5.24 14.40
CA LEU A 220 4.02 5.19 13.83
C LEU A 220 3.17 4.09 14.50
N THR A 221 3.75 2.94 14.82
CA THR A 221 3.02 1.87 15.52
C THR A 221 2.53 2.28 16.92
N SER A 222 3.16 3.26 17.58
CA SER A 222 2.63 3.83 18.83
C SER A 222 1.38 4.68 18.62
N ALA A 223 1.21 5.33 17.47
CA ALA A 223 -0.06 5.99 17.14
C ALA A 223 -1.22 4.99 17.06
N PHE A 224 -0.93 3.73 16.71
CA PHE A 224 -1.91 2.65 16.70
C PHE A 224 -2.20 2.05 18.08
N GLY A 225 -1.39 2.38 19.07
CA GLY A 225 -1.57 1.94 20.45
C GLY A 225 -0.51 0.98 20.97
N TYR A 226 0.47 0.56 20.16
CA TYR A 226 1.54 -0.33 20.60
C TYR A 226 2.62 0.41 21.40
N SER A 227 2.94 -0.08 22.60
CA SER A 227 3.93 0.54 23.49
C SER A 227 5.35 0.31 22.99
N ASN A 228 6.18 1.34 23.15
CA ASN A 228 7.62 1.31 22.86
C ASN A 228 8.48 1.14 24.14
N ASP A 229 7.85 0.98 25.31
CA ASP A 229 8.51 1.16 26.62
C ASP A 229 9.48 0.04 27.02
N LYS A 230 9.44 -1.11 26.35
CA LYS A 230 10.33 -2.26 26.62
C LYS A 230 11.14 -2.72 25.41
N ALA A 231 11.48 -1.83 24.47
CA ALA A 231 12.39 -2.20 23.38
C ALA A 231 13.65 -2.90 23.94
N PRO A 232 14.07 -4.07 23.42
CA PRO A 232 13.66 -4.67 22.14
C PRO A 232 12.38 -5.53 22.16
N ASP A 233 11.80 -5.80 23.33
CA ASP A 233 10.64 -6.67 23.52
C ASP A 233 9.33 -5.87 23.31
N SER A 234 9.11 -5.39 22.09
CA SER A 234 7.91 -4.61 21.75
C SER A 234 7.50 -4.77 20.28
N ILE A 235 6.19 -4.79 20.00
CA ILE A 235 5.63 -4.83 18.63
C ILE A 235 6.27 -3.81 17.70
N PRO A 236 6.44 -2.52 18.11
CA PRO A 236 7.12 -1.55 17.28
C PRO A 236 8.54 -1.96 16.87
N TYR A 237 9.29 -2.59 17.78
CA TYR A 237 10.65 -3.04 17.52
C TYR A 237 10.68 -4.27 16.62
N TYR A 238 9.74 -5.22 16.79
CA TYR A 238 9.59 -6.36 15.89
C TYR A 238 9.29 -5.92 14.45
N VAL A 239 8.30 -5.02 14.30
CA VAL A 239 7.98 -4.41 13.01
C VAL A 239 9.20 -3.67 12.45
N GLN A 240 9.92 -2.91 13.28
CA GLN A 240 11.17 -2.28 12.86
C GLN A 240 12.23 -3.28 12.37
N LEU A 241 12.42 -4.42 13.06
CA LEU A 241 13.40 -5.42 12.66
C LEU A 241 13.06 -6.06 11.31
N MET A 242 11.78 -6.38 11.08
CA MET A 242 11.30 -6.93 9.80
C MET A 242 11.54 -5.98 8.63
N THR A 243 11.67 -4.68 8.93
CA THR A 243 11.84 -3.60 7.95
C THR A 243 13.29 -3.11 7.80
N LYS A 244 14.26 -3.68 8.54
CA LYS A 244 15.70 -3.34 8.45
C LYS A 244 16.46 -4.18 7.40
N GLN A 245 17.49 -3.57 6.80
CA GLN A 245 18.37 -4.20 5.79
C GLN A 245 19.04 -5.51 6.24
N ASP A 246 19.39 -5.66 7.52
CA ASP A 246 20.13 -6.86 7.99
C ASP A 246 19.22 -8.07 8.20
N GLY A 247 17.90 -7.87 8.23
CA GLY A 247 16.89 -8.93 8.18
C GLY A 247 16.47 -9.30 6.74
N ALA A 248 17.02 -8.61 5.74
CA ALA A 248 16.59 -8.66 4.35
C ALA A 248 17.43 -9.60 3.47
N ARG A 249 16.79 -10.36 2.58
CA ARG A 249 17.47 -11.00 1.44
C ARG A 249 17.99 -9.91 0.47
N LYS A 250 19.02 -10.24 -0.33
CA LYS A 250 19.68 -9.28 -1.24
C LYS A 250 18.76 -8.59 -2.26
N ASP A 251 17.57 -9.12 -2.50
CA ASP A 251 16.61 -8.68 -3.54
C ASP A 251 15.32 -8.03 -2.98
N ASP A 252 15.31 -7.74 -1.67
CA ASP A 252 14.16 -7.26 -0.89
C ASP A 252 13.68 -5.85 -1.30
N LEU A 253 12.35 -5.67 -1.39
CA LEU A 253 11.68 -4.37 -1.49
C LEU A 253 12.22 -3.33 -0.50
N PHE A 254 12.43 -3.69 0.76
CA PHE A 254 12.94 -2.78 1.79
C PHE A 254 14.33 -2.23 1.46
N LYS A 255 15.21 -3.08 0.94
CA LYS A 255 16.55 -2.67 0.53
C LYS A 255 16.51 -1.77 -0.71
N LYS A 256 15.53 -1.96 -1.60
CA LYS A 256 15.35 -1.12 -2.79
C LYS A 256 14.78 0.26 -2.45
N PHE A 257 13.88 0.33 -1.46
CA PHE A 257 13.23 1.59 -1.04
C PHE A 257 14.06 2.41 -0.04
N PHE A 258 14.69 1.73 0.92
CA PHE A 258 15.32 2.37 2.09
C PHE A 258 16.85 2.17 2.15
N GLY A 259 17.45 1.61 1.10
CA GLY A 259 18.86 1.20 1.09
C GLY A 259 19.82 1.99 0.23
#